data_AF-A0A968Z5E6-F1
#
_entry.id   AF-A0A968Z5E6-F1
#
_cell.length_a   1.000
_cell.length_b   1.000
_cell.length_c   1.000
_cell.angle_alpha   90.00
_cell.angle_beta   90.00
_cell.angle_gamma   90.00
#
_symmetry.space_group_name_H-M   'P 1'
#
loop_
_entity.id
_entity.type
_entity.pdbx_description
1 polymer ?
#
loop_
_entity_poly.entity_id
_entity_poly.type
_entity_poly.pdbx_seq_one_letter_code
_entity_poly.pdbx_strand_id
1 'polypeptide(L)'
;MIGKELQQLLIDKWGYSYDIQLRRIKGRIFVQVMWKYLEQASFPLSEQEYLEHLNAVAGYLNAWGGVEQVVAYIHKTRERPRLGKAVSIPLDLGDRSSEWIVDDN
;
A
#
# COMPACT_ATOMS: atom_id res chain seq x y z
N MET A 1 8.23 9.36 -2.00
CA MET A 1 8.27 8.22 -1.07
C MET A 1 8.96 7.04 -1.75
N ILE A 2 9.91 6.36 -1.09
CA ILE A 2 10.50 5.10 -1.56
C ILE A 2 10.02 3.92 -0.71
N GLY A 3 10.27 2.69 -1.15
CA GLY A 3 9.81 1.46 -0.48
C GLY A 3 10.26 1.35 0.97
N LYS A 4 11.48 1.80 1.29
CA LYS A 4 12.00 1.81 2.67
C LYS A 4 11.23 2.79 3.58
N GLU A 5 10.84 3.95 3.06
CA GLU A 5 10.01 4.91 3.81
C GLU A 5 8.60 4.37 4.02
N LEU A 6 8.05 3.67 3.01
CA LEU A 6 6.77 2.99 3.12
C LEU A 6 6.82 1.86 4.15
N GLN A 7 7.87 1.04 4.17
CA GLN A 7 8.09 0.04 5.22
C GLN A 7 8.13 0.70 6.60
N GLN A 8 8.92 1.76 6.75
CA GLN A 8 9.06 2.46 8.03
C GLN A 8 7.72 2.99 8.52
N LEU A 9 6.89 3.55 7.64
CA LEU A 9 5.54 4.01 7.97
C LEU A 9 4.66 2.88 8.55
N LEU A 10 4.75 1.66 8.00
CA LEU A 10 4.00 0.50 8.50
C LEU A 10 4.52 0.04 9.87
N ILE A 11 5.84 -0.02 10.03
CA ILE A 11 6.50 -0.39 11.28
C ILE A 11 6.15 0.63 12.38
N ASP A 12 6.26 1.92 12.10
CA ASP A 12 5.95 2.97 13.06
C ASP A 12 4.47 2.93 13.50
N LYS A 13 3.57 2.57 12.58
CA LYS A 13 2.14 2.50 12.89
C LYS A 13 1.74 1.24 13.64
N TRP A 14 2.23 0.09 13.20
CA TRP A 14 1.68 -1.22 13.62
C TRP A 14 2.74 -2.22 14.10
N GLY A 15 4.02 -1.87 14.07
CA GLY A 15 5.13 -2.65 14.61
C GLY A 15 5.66 -3.76 13.69
N TYR A 16 5.16 -3.88 12.46
CA TYR A 16 5.54 -4.95 11.53
C TYR A 16 5.62 -4.46 10.08
N SER A 17 6.41 -5.17 9.29
CA SER A 17 6.62 -4.95 7.85
C SER A 17 5.49 -5.58 7.03
N TYR A 18 4.27 -5.03 7.13
CA TYR A 18 3.10 -5.55 6.42
C TYR A 18 3.23 -5.50 4.90
N ASP A 19 2.67 -6.50 4.22
CA ASP A 19 2.48 -6.45 2.76
C ASP A 19 1.46 -5.36 2.39
N ILE A 20 1.63 -4.78 1.20
CA ILE A 20 0.72 -3.81 0.60
C ILE A 20 0.31 -4.25 -0.79
N GLN A 21 -0.97 -4.18 -1.09
CA GLN A 21 -1.50 -4.47 -2.42
C GLN A 21 -2.27 -3.28 -2.97
N LEU A 22 -2.12 -3.02 -4.27
CA LEU A 22 -2.95 -2.07 -5.00
C LEU A 22 -4.09 -2.83 -5.68
N ARG A 23 -5.33 -2.43 -5.43
CA ARG A 23 -6.52 -3.09 -6.00
C ARG A 23 -7.45 -2.07 -6.65
N ARG A 24 -7.87 -2.33 -7.87
CA ARG A 24 -8.95 -1.59 -8.54
C ARG A 24 -10.28 -2.28 -8.24
N ILE A 25 -11.21 -1.59 -7.59
CA ILE A 25 -12.56 -2.08 -7.28
C ILE A 25 -13.56 -1.04 -7.78
N LYS A 26 -14.41 -1.43 -8.74
CA LYS A 26 -15.46 -0.57 -9.34
C LYS A 26 -14.91 0.81 -9.79
N GLY A 27 -13.78 0.79 -10.50
CA GLY A 27 -13.14 1.99 -11.02
C GLY A 27 -12.31 2.81 -10.01
N ARG A 28 -12.29 2.43 -8.72
CA ARG A 28 -11.50 3.12 -7.69
C ARG A 28 -10.29 2.31 -7.30
N ILE A 29 -9.15 2.97 -7.07
CA ILE A 29 -7.93 2.32 -6.58
C ILE A 29 -7.94 2.35 -5.05
N PHE A 30 -7.55 1.23 -4.46
CA PHE A 30 -7.36 1.05 -3.03
C PHE A 30 -5.95 0.58 -2.74
N VAL A 31 -5.34 1.17 -1.73
CA VAL A 31 -4.13 0.64 -1.08
C VAL A 31 -4.59 -0.26 0.06
N GLN A 32 -4.30 -1.55 -0.03
CA GLN A 32 -4.65 -2.52 0.97
C GLN A 32 -3.41 -2.91 1.76
N VAL A 33 -3.35 -2.53 3.03
CA VAL A 33 -2.35 -3.06 3.96
C VAL A 33 -2.85 -4.42 4.42
N MET A 34 -2.18 -5.46 3.94
CA MET A 34 -2.53 -6.85 4.19
C MET A 34 -2.16 -7.25 5.61
N TRP A 35 -2.71 -8.36 6.09
CA TRP A 35 -2.41 -8.88 7.44
C TRP A 35 -1.15 -9.75 7.50
N LYS A 36 -0.60 -10.11 6.34
CA LYS A 36 0.69 -10.81 6.25
C LYS A 36 1.81 -9.77 6.34
N TYR A 37 2.90 -10.13 7.00
CA TYR A 37 4.06 -9.26 7.20
C TYR A 37 5.35 -10.07 7.11
N LEU A 38 6.44 -9.41 6.73
CA LEU A 38 7.73 -10.03 6.42
C LEU A 38 8.27 -10.93 7.55
N GLU A 39 8.01 -10.55 8.80
CA GLU A 39 8.49 -11.27 9.98
C GLU A 39 7.76 -12.62 10.22
N GLN A 40 6.74 -12.96 9.43
CA GLN A 40 6.10 -14.28 9.47
C GLN A 40 6.93 -15.33 8.74
N ALA A 41 7.14 -16.50 9.35
CA ALA A 41 7.89 -17.60 8.74
C ALA A 41 7.30 -18.11 7.39
N SER A 42 6.00 -17.89 7.17
CA SER A 42 5.29 -18.26 5.94
C SER A 42 5.00 -17.08 5.01
N PHE A 43 5.72 -15.96 5.20
CA PHE A 43 5.63 -14.84 4.27
C PHE A 43 6.17 -15.26 2.90
N PRO A 44 5.49 -14.91 1.79
CA PRO A 44 5.78 -15.50 0.49
C PRO A 44 6.98 -14.87 -0.24
N LEU A 45 7.50 -13.74 0.25
CA LEU A 45 8.60 -12.99 -0.37
C LEU A 45 9.83 -13.02 0.54
N SER A 46 11.01 -13.04 -0.06
CA SER A 46 12.25 -12.68 0.65
C SER A 46 12.27 -11.19 1.03
N GLU A 47 13.20 -10.79 1.89
CA GLU A 47 13.38 -9.38 2.27
C GLU A 47 13.67 -8.48 1.06
N GLN A 48 14.48 -8.94 0.11
CA GLN A 48 14.79 -8.20 -1.11
C GLN A 48 13.55 -8.03 -1.98
N GLU A 49 12.83 -9.13 -2.27
CA GLU A 49 11.62 -9.10 -3.09
C GLU A 49 10.52 -8.23 -2.44
N TYR A 50 10.42 -8.26 -1.11
CA TYR A 50 9.52 -7.40 -0.36
C TYR A 50 9.86 -5.91 -0.54
N LEU A 51 11.14 -5.54 -0.43
CA LEU A 51 11.55 -4.14 -0.63
C LEU A 51 11.38 -3.69 -2.08
N GLU A 52 11.65 -4.55 -3.05
CA GLU A 52 11.39 -4.28 -4.47
C GLU A 52 9.90 -4.07 -4.73
N HIS A 53 9.04 -4.92 -4.15
CA HIS A 53 7.59 -4.79 -4.19
C HIS A 53 7.12 -3.47 -3.57
N LEU A 54 7.60 -3.11 -2.38
CA LEU A 54 7.26 -1.83 -1.76
C LEU A 54 7.76 -0.63 -2.57
N ASN A 55 8.93 -0.72 -3.23
CA ASN A 55 9.42 0.31 -4.13
C ASN A 55 8.48 0.48 -5.33
N ALA A 56 7.98 -0.60 -5.91
CA ALA A 56 7.01 -0.53 -7.00
C ALA A 56 5.70 0.13 -6.55
N VAL A 57 5.15 -0.29 -5.40
CA VAL A 57 3.95 0.34 -4.80
C VAL A 57 4.18 1.83 -4.55
N ALA A 58 5.30 2.19 -3.92
CA ALA A 58 5.64 3.59 -3.67
C ALA A 58 5.76 4.37 -4.99
N GLY A 59 6.35 3.79 -6.03
CA GLY A 59 6.43 4.35 -7.38
C GLY A 59 5.06 4.74 -7.92
N TYR A 60 4.08 3.84 -7.87
CA TYR A 60 2.70 4.13 -8.27
C TYR A 60 2.06 5.24 -7.42
N LEU A 61 2.25 5.20 -6.09
CA LEU A 61 1.72 6.24 -5.20
C LEU A 61 2.29 7.62 -5.51
N ASN A 62 3.58 7.72 -5.85
CA ASN A 62 4.18 8.98 -6.28
C ASN A 62 3.58 9.43 -7.62
N ALA A 63 3.49 8.54 -8.61
CA ALA A 63 2.97 8.86 -9.94
C ALA A 63 1.52 9.36 -9.90
N TRP A 64 0.71 8.80 -9.00
CA TRP A 64 -0.69 9.19 -8.83
C TRP A 64 -0.90 10.34 -7.83
N GLY A 65 0.16 10.85 -7.19
CA GLY A 65 0.05 11.86 -6.14
C GLY A 65 -0.66 11.38 -4.87
N GLY A 66 -0.78 10.06 -4.66
CA GLY A 66 -1.53 9.46 -3.55
C GLY A 66 -0.75 9.35 -2.23
N VAL A 67 0.54 9.71 -2.21
CA VAL A 67 1.42 9.54 -1.05
C VAL A 67 0.89 10.23 0.20
N GLU A 68 0.56 11.53 0.11
CA GLU A 68 0.10 12.31 1.27
C GLU A 68 -1.20 11.74 1.86
N GLN A 69 -2.12 11.29 1.00
CA GLN A 69 -3.37 10.67 1.43
C GLN A 69 -3.12 9.37 2.20
N VAL A 70 -2.24 8.49 1.70
CA VAL A 70 -1.88 7.23 2.36
C VAL A 70 -1.24 7.49 3.72
N VAL A 71 -0.25 8.38 3.78
CA VAL A 71 0.43 8.76 5.03
C VAL A 71 -0.56 9.32 6.04
N ALA A 72 -1.39 10.29 5.63
CA ALA A 72 -2.39 10.90 6.49
C ALA A 72 -3.42 9.87 6.99
N TYR A 73 -3.87 8.95 6.14
CA TYR A 73 -4.80 7.90 6.51
C TYR A 73 -4.18 6.94 7.54
N ILE A 74 -2.95 6.46 7.29
CA ILE A 74 -2.25 5.53 8.18
C ILE A 74 -2.05 6.17 9.56
N HIS A 75 -1.63 7.44 9.63
CA HIS A 75 -1.51 8.13 10.91
C HIS A 75 -2.84 8.22 11.66
N LYS A 76 -3.94 8.58 10.98
CA LYS A 76 -5.25 8.82 11.61
C LYS A 76 -6.02 7.56 11.95
N THR A 77 -5.90 6.49 11.15
CA THR A 77 -6.75 5.30 11.32
C THR A 77 -6.47 4.58 12.64
N ARG A 78 -7.53 4.06 13.26
CA ARG A 78 -7.43 3.15 14.42
C ARG A 78 -7.51 1.68 14.00
N GLU A 79 -7.76 1.43 12.71
CA GLU A 79 -7.79 0.09 12.15
C GLU A 79 -6.39 -0.53 12.17
N ARG A 80 -6.36 -1.86 12.20
CA ARG A 80 -5.15 -2.66 12.13
C ARG A 80 -5.41 -3.83 11.18
N PRO A 81 -4.44 -4.24 10.37
CA PRO A 81 -4.56 -5.46 9.59
C PRO A 81 -4.74 -6.67 10.53
N ARG A 82 -5.69 -7.55 10.22
CA ARG A 82 -5.97 -8.77 11.00
C ARG A 82 -6.25 -9.93 10.06
N LEU A 83 -6.13 -11.16 10.53
CA LEU A 83 -6.36 -12.35 9.70
C LEU A 83 -7.66 -12.25 8.89
N GLY A 84 -7.54 -12.25 7.56
CA GLY A 84 -8.67 -12.11 6.62
C GLY A 84 -9.21 -10.69 6.41
N LYS A 85 -8.68 -9.68 7.09
CA LYS A 85 -9.11 -8.28 6.99
C LYS A 85 -7.93 -7.33 6.79
N ALA A 86 -7.82 -6.78 5.58
CA ALA A 86 -6.89 -5.71 5.25
C ALA A 86 -7.39 -4.34 5.75
N VAL A 87 -6.46 -3.41 5.99
CA VAL A 87 -6.80 -1.98 6.09
C VAL A 87 -6.84 -1.43 4.67
N SER A 88 -8.02 -1.01 4.22
CA SER A 88 -8.25 -0.60 2.82
C SER A 88 -8.39 0.91 2.72
N ILE A 89 -7.38 1.56 2.14
CA ILE A 89 -7.27 3.00 1.97
C ILE A 89 -7.77 3.35 0.57
N PRO A 90 -8.92 4.00 0.41
CA PRO A 90 -9.33 4.50 -0.91
C PRO A 90 -8.38 5.62 -1.33
N LEU A 91 -7.87 5.55 -2.56
CA LEU A 91 -7.18 6.68 -3.17
C LEU A 91 -8.18 7.57 -3.91
N ASP A 92 -8.12 8.85 -3.63
CA ASP A 92 -8.83 9.87 -4.41
C ASP A 92 -7.83 10.50 -5.37
N LEU A 93 -7.87 10.04 -6.60
CA LEU A 93 -6.91 10.43 -7.64
C LEU A 93 -7.39 11.65 -8.45
N GLY A 94 -8.58 12.18 -8.14
CA GLY A 94 -9.24 13.23 -8.92
C GLY A 94 -9.38 12.89 -10.41
N ASP A 95 -9.56 13.90 -11.26
CA ASP A 95 -9.63 13.74 -12.72
C ASP A 95 -8.26 13.38 -13.37
N ARG A 96 -7.16 13.49 -12.62
CA ARG A 96 -5.79 13.20 -13.10
C ARG A 96 -5.54 11.70 -13.37
N SER A 97 -6.45 10.85 -12.92
CA SER A 97 -6.39 9.39 -13.15
C SER A 97 -6.47 9.00 -14.63
N SER A 98 -7.08 9.84 -15.46
CA SER A 98 -7.43 9.50 -16.84
C SER A 98 -6.22 9.38 -17.77
N GLU A 99 -5.08 9.98 -17.39
CA GLU A 99 -3.88 10.00 -18.24
C GLU A 99 -2.98 8.77 -18.07
N TRP A 100 -3.20 7.96 -17.01
CA TRP A 100 -2.30 6.85 -16.64
C TRP A 100 -3.02 5.51 -16.48
N ILE A 101 -4.35 5.49 -16.55
CA ILE A 101 -5.14 4.26 -16.54
C ILE A 101 -5.25 3.76 -17.98
N VAL A 102 -4.29 2.95 -18.39
CA VAL A 102 -4.51 2.07 -19.55
C VAL A 102 -5.57 1.06 -19.11
N ASP A 103 -6.72 1.10 -19.79
CA ASP A 103 -7.79 0.14 -19.58
C ASP A 103 -7.31 -1.21 -20.14
N ASP A 104 -7.02 -2.15 -19.24
CA ASP A 104 -6.78 -3.55 -19.63
C ASP A 104 -8.16 -4.18 -19.87
N ASN A 105 -8.51 -4.32 -21.15
CA ASN A 105 -9.78 -4.84 -21.66
C ASN A 105 -9.72 -6.36 -21.83
#